data_AF-A0ABD8A860-F1
#
_entry.id   AF-A0ABD8A860-F1
#
_cell.length_a   1.000
_cell.length_b   1.000
_cell.length_c   1.000
_cell.angle_alpha   90.00
_cell.angle_beta   90.00
_cell.angle_gamma   90.00
#
_symmetry.space_group_name_H-M   'P 1'
#
loop_
_entity.id
_entity.type
_entity.pdbx_description
1 polymer ?
#
loop_
_entity_poly.entity_id
_entity_poly.type
_entity_poly.pdbx_seq_one_letter_code
_entity_poly.pdbx_strand_id
1 'polypeptide(L)'
;MTERHRFFWQQGMVLAALLLAAALPAGAFAASEAAPSVSWNVTFSPENNNKFDAVAPTADGGYIALGSALTEVYGGKEDLLLVKTDGNGTHVWNRTFPDIAPASVTKTADGGYIIGAYNVSTTGSDQNITYQGSSFLIRTDDAGTEKWRQVLSGMMVSSVAETPDGGYAVIGWLWSRSESIDDTAAAIVKTDGNGTPVWNRTFPGTAANAGLVTADGGYVIGGTKSPFNNDRGDAFLIRLDADGSTLWHENYGAPTIYDIKEADDGRFVYAGNYWYGLVDANGEEIWLKNMEGLTGYAVGLRPSGGYLIAGTDQRSSEGFAFGTDGDGAIQWNTTFPATGVYAAGNAPDGGYVLAGIRFLSPDTSAAWLVGLEEPAEPAPTTPGFGAAVAGTALLLLVAERKMRR
;
A
#
# COMPACT_ATOMS: atom_id res chain seq x y z
N MET A 1 -43.04 -22.74 -76.81
CA MET A 1 -42.14 -23.84 -77.22
C MET A 1 -40.72 -23.33 -77.05
N THR A 2 -39.87 -24.08 -76.33
CA THR A 2 -38.41 -24.27 -76.53
C THR A 2 -37.56 -23.05 -76.91
N GLU A 3 -36.35 -22.79 -76.44
CA GLU A 3 -35.34 -23.41 -75.57
C GLU A 3 -34.17 -22.39 -75.62
N ARG A 4 -33.30 -22.44 -74.61
CA ARG A 4 -31.84 -22.17 -74.62
C ARG A 4 -31.20 -21.42 -75.82
N HIS A 5 -30.36 -20.41 -75.54
CA HIS A 5 -28.88 -20.54 -75.52
C HIS A 5 -28.14 -19.20 -75.34
N ARG A 6 -26.91 -19.33 -74.81
CA ARG A 6 -25.87 -18.37 -74.38
C ARG A 6 -25.39 -17.37 -75.46
N PHE A 7 -24.91 -16.17 -75.07
CA PHE A 7 -23.47 -15.78 -74.96
C PHE A 7 -23.26 -14.28 -74.67
N PHE A 8 -22.11 -13.99 -74.05
CA PHE A 8 -21.53 -12.72 -73.54
C PHE A 8 -21.44 -11.53 -74.52
N TRP A 9 -21.47 -10.29 -73.99
CA TRP A 9 -20.51 -9.20 -74.28
C TRP A 9 -20.40 -8.20 -73.12
N GLN A 10 -19.18 -7.68 -72.91
CA GLN A 10 -18.73 -6.80 -71.81
C GLN A 10 -19.34 -5.39 -71.82
N GLN A 11 -19.55 -4.80 -70.63
CA GLN A 11 -19.40 -3.36 -70.42
C GLN A 11 -18.56 -3.10 -69.18
N GLY A 12 -17.56 -2.22 -69.32
CA GLY A 12 -16.63 -1.85 -68.26
C GLY A 12 -17.25 -0.92 -67.24
N MET A 13 -16.96 -1.15 -65.97
CA MET A 13 -17.18 -0.19 -64.88
C MET A 13 -15.82 0.21 -64.30
N VAL A 14 -15.59 1.52 -64.27
CA VAL A 14 -14.46 2.18 -63.62
C VAL A 14 -14.63 2.05 -62.10
N LEU A 15 -13.67 1.43 -61.41
CA LEU A 15 -13.57 1.46 -59.95
C LEU A 15 -13.01 2.82 -59.51
N ALA A 16 -13.78 3.59 -58.75
CA ALA A 16 -13.27 4.67 -57.91
C ALA A 16 -12.96 4.10 -56.52
N ALA A 17 -11.67 4.06 -56.15
CA ALA A 17 -11.24 3.72 -54.80
C ALA A 17 -11.36 4.95 -53.88
N LEU A 18 -12.26 4.89 -52.91
CA LEU A 18 -12.35 5.83 -51.79
C LEU A 18 -11.32 5.42 -50.73
N LEU A 19 -10.21 6.15 -50.64
CA LEU A 19 -9.30 6.08 -49.49
C LEU A 19 -9.88 6.95 -48.37
N LEU A 20 -10.63 6.34 -47.45
CA LEU A 20 -10.88 6.93 -46.13
C LEU A 20 -9.59 6.76 -45.31
N ALA A 21 -8.83 7.84 -45.16
CA ALA A 21 -7.81 7.91 -44.13
C ALA A 21 -8.52 8.06 -42.77
N ALA A 22 -8.71 6.95 -42.06
CA ALA A 22 -9.08 6.99 -40.65
C ALA A 22 -7.87 7.54 -39.88
N ALA A 23 -7.92 8.81 -39.53
CA ALA A 23 -7.03 9.37 -38.51
C ALA A 23 -7.46 8.74 -37.17
N LEU A 24 -6.72 7.72 -36.74
CA LEU A 24 -6.81 7.24 -35.36
C LEU A 24 -6.45 8.42 -34.45
N PRO A 25 -7.21 8.69 -33.37
CA PRO A 25 -6.70 9.59 -32.35
C PRO A 25 -5.39 8.98 -31.83
N ALA A 26 -4.31 9.72 -31.99
CA ALA A 26 -3.04 9.38 -31.36
C ALA A 26 -3.32 9.31 -29.86
N GLY A 27 -3.40 8.09 -29.32
CA GLY A 27 -3.37 7.89 -27.88
C GLY A 27 -2.11 8.58 -27.38
N ALA A 28 -2.29 9.61 -26.55
CA ALA A 28 -1.18 10.11 -25.76
C ALA A 28 -0.77 8.97 -24.85
N PHE A 29 0.28 8.23 -25.25
CA PHE A 29 1.00 7.40 -24.30
C PHE A 29 1.56 8.40 -23.29
N ALA A 30 0.99 8.44 -22.09
CA ALA A 30 1.64 9.08 -20.96
C ALA A 30 3.03 8.44 -20.86
N ALA A 31 4.07 9.25 -21.03
CA ALA A 31 5.42 8.77 -20.88
C ALA A 31 5.58 8.34 -19.43
N SER A 32 6.05 7.11 -19.18
CA SER A 32 6.39 6.66 -17.84
C SER A 32 7.37 7.65 -17.22
N GLU A 33 7.10 8.07 -15.99
CA GLU A 33 7.99 8.91 -15.20
C GLU A 33 9.37 8.24 -15.05
N ALA A 34 10.40 9.05 -14.80
CA ALA A 34 11.70 8.50 -14.46
C ALA A 34 11.60 7.70 -13.16
N ALA A 35 12.40 6.63 -13.02
CA ALA A 35 12.50 5.93 -11.76
C ALA A 35 12.98 6.89 -10.64
N PRO A 36 12.47 6.76 -9.41
CA PRO A 36 12.86 7.61 -8.29
C PRO A 36 14.36 7.49 -8.00
N SER A 37 15.01 8.62 -7.70
CA SER A 37 16.38 8.64 -7.21
C SER A 37 16.44 8.10 -5.78
N VAL A 38 17.47 7.30 -5.50
CA VAL A 38 17.80 6.88 -4.12
C VAL A 38 18.65 7.96 -3.47
N SER A 39 18.11 8.67 -2.49
CA SER A 39 18.81 9.76 -1.78
C SER A 39 19.79 9.21 -0.73
N TRP A 40 19.40 8.14 -0.04
CA TRP A 40 20.24 7.46 0.96
C TRP A 40 19.77 6.01 1.16
N ASN A 41 20.66 5.14 1.64
CA ASN A 41 20.40 3.70 1.80
C ASN A 41 21.25 3.16 2.97
N VAL A 42 20.60 2.69 4.03
CA VAL A 42 21.25 2.37 5.31
C VAL A 42 20.78 1.02 5.85
N THR A 43 21.72 0.26 6.43
CA THR A 43 21.47 -1.00 7.13
C THR A 43 21.77 -0.87 8.62
N PHE A 44 20.98 -1.54 9.45
CA PHE A 44 21.07 -1.52 10.90
C PHE A 44 21.30 -2.94 11.44
N SER A 45 22.26 -3.05 12.35
CA SER A 45 22.61 -4.29 13.07
C SER A 45 22.74 -5.54 12.18
N PRO A 46 23.66 -5.53 11.20
CA PRO A 46 23.90 -6.66 10.29
C PRO A 46 24.33 -7.96 11.00
N GLU A 47 24.76 -7.86 12.25
CA GLU A 47 25.19 -8.98 13.08
C GLU A 47 24.04 -9.78 13.72
N ASN A 48 22.81 -9.26 13.73
CA ASN A 48 21.70 -9.81 14.53
C ASN A 48 20.51 -10.34 13.70
N ASN A 49 20.65 -10.45 12.37
CA ASN A 49 19.56 -10.89 11.47
C ASN A 49 18.27 -10.10 11.70
N ASN A 50 18.32 -8.78 11.56
CA ASN A 50 17.16 -7.93 11.84
C ASN A 50 16.33 -7.63 10.59
N LYS A 51 15.08 -7.23 10.79
CA LYS A 51 14.24 -6.53 9.79
C LYS A 51 13.50 -5.37 10.43
N PHE A 52 13.03 -4.42 9.62
CA PHE A 52 12.01 -3.46 10.03
C PHE A 52 10.64 -3.84 9.45
N ASP A 53 9.62 -3.82 10.31
CA ASP A 53 8.23 -4.14 9.98
C ASP A 53 7.36 -2.88 9.86
N ALA A 54 7.76 -1.78 10.49
CA ALA A 54 7.06 -0.51 10.41
C ALA A 54 8.04 0.67 10.40
N VAL A 55 7.63 1.77 9.76
CA VAL A 55 8.35 3.04 9.77
C VAL A 55 7.36 4.21 9.78
N ALA A 56 7.69 5.28 10.50
CA ALA A 56 6.92 6.50 10.51
C ALA A 56 7.83 7.74 10.57
N PRO A 57 7.42 8.88 9.99
CA PRO A 57 8.13 10.14 10.13
C PRO A 57 8.02 10.69 11.56
N THR A 58 9.00 11.51 11.95
CA THR A 58 9.09 12.12 13.28
C THR A 58 9.05 13.64 13.22
N ALA A 59 8.74 14.30 14.35
CA ALA A 59 8.51 15.75 14.39
C ALA A 59 9.72 16.60 13.95
N ASP A 60 10.91 16.08 14.22
CA ASP A 60 12.21 16.71 13.96
C ASP A 60 12.71 16.42 12.54
N GLY A 61 11.90 15.80 11.69
CA GLY A 61 12.25 15.48 10.31
C GLY A 61 13.05 14.19 10.12
N GLY A 62 13.19 13.35 11.15
CA GLY A 62 13.76 11.99 11.01
C GLY A 62 12.71 10.89 10.91
N TYR A 63 13.11 9.65 11.18
CA TYR A 63 12.21 8.49 11.14
C TYR A 63 12.29 7.65 12.42
N ILE A 64 11.16 7.03 12.77
CA ILE A 64 11.08 5.98 13.79
C ILE A 64 10.77 4.66 13.07
N ALA A 65 11.64 3.67 13.24
CA ALA A 65 11.49 2.34 12.66
C ALA A 65 11.31 1.31 13.76
N LEU A 66 10.41 0.35 13.52
CA LEU A 66 10.09 -0.74 14.42
C LEU A 66 10.47 -2.05 13.73
N GLY A 67 11.19 -2.91 14.44
CA GLY A 67 11.68 -4.17 13.89
C GLY A 67 11.92 -5.22 14.95
N SER A 68 12.37 -6.41 14.53
CA SER A 68 12.82 -7.48 15.42
C SER A 68 14.14 -8.07 14.96
N ALA A 69 14.84 -8.69 15.92
CA ALA A 69 15.86 -9.67 15.62
C ALA A 69 15.18 -10.99 15.22
N LEU A 70 15.49 -11.49 14.03
CA LEU A 70 14.97 -12.77 13.55
C LEU A 70 15.63 -13.88 14.35
N THR A 71 14.81 -14.71 14.99
CA THR A 71 15.28 -15.92 15.68
C THR A 71 15.21 -17.12 14.73
N GLU A 72 16.23 -17.97 14.73
CA GLU A 72 16.26 -19.21 13.93
C GLU A 72 15.25 -20.27 14.41
N VAL A 73 14.62 -20.06 15.57
CA VAL A 73 13.68 -21.00 16.17
C VAL A 73 12.25 -20.47 16.01
N TYR A 74 11.38 -21.26 15.38
CA TYR A 74 9.94 -20.94 15.32
C TYR A 74 9.35 -20.88 16.73
N GLY A 75 8.76 -19.74 17.10
CA GLY A 75 8.31 -19.49 18.48
C GLY A 75 9.45 -19.15 19.46
N GLY A 76 10.64 -18.82 18.94
CA GLY A 76 11.72 -18.20 19.71
C GLY A 76 11.33 -16.80 20.18
N LYS A 77 11.98 -16.35 21.24
CA LYS A 77 11.78 -15.02 21.81
C LYS A 77 12.40 -13.98 20.87
N GLU A 78 11.55 -13.19 20.22
CA GLU A 78 11.97 -11.99 19.50
C GLU A 78 12.09 -10.82 20.47
N ASP A 79 13.06 -9.95 20.23
CA ASP A 79 13.17 -8.66 20.90
C ASP A 79 12.74 -7.56 19.93
N LEU A 80 11.85 -6.68 20.37
CA LEU A 80 11.40 -5.54 19.60
C LEU A 80 12.48 -4.47 19.66
N LEU A 81 12.93 -4.05 18.48
CA LEU A 81 13.88 -2.98 18.27
C LEU A 81 13.15 -1.74 17.77
N LEU A 82 13.26 -0.65 18.54
CA LEU A 82 12.79 0.68 18.16
C LEU A 82 14.01 1.54 17.81
N VAL A 83 14.10 2.03 16.58
CA VAL A 83 15.24 2.82 16.08
C VAL A 83 14.80 4.18 15.61
N LYS A 84 15.41 5.23 16.17
CA LYS A 84 15.27 6.60 15.69
C LYS A 84 16.44 6.95 14.78
N THR A 85 16.12 7.61 13.68
CA THR A 85 17.09 8.18 12.74
C THR A 85 16.87 9.68 12.55
N ASP A 86 17.83 10.34 11.90
CA ASP A 86 17.66 11.65 11.29
C ASP A 86 16.98 11.54 9.91
N GLY A 87 16.78 12.68 9.23
CA GLY A 87 16.13 12.72 7.91
C GLY A 87 16.92 12.04 6.78
N ASN A 88 18.20 11.73 7.00
CA ASN A 88 19.05 11.01 6.05
C ASN A 88 19.20 9.52 6.39
N GLY A 89 18.41 9.02 7.34
CA GLY A 89 18.50 7.63 7.81
C GLY A 89 19.69 7.35 8.72
N THR A 90 20.42 8.37 9.19
CA THR A 90 21.52 8.19 10.14
C THR A 90 20.95 7.81 11.50
N HIS A 91 21.51 6.77 12.14
CA HIS A 91 21.14 6.35 13.49
C HIS A 91 21.30 7.49 14.51
N VAL A 92 20.28 7.69 15.35
CA VAL A 92 20.30 8.62 16.48
C VAL A 92 20.30 7.86 17.81
N TRP A 93 19.31 6.97 18.01
CA TRP A 93 19.23 6.10 19.17
C TRP A 93 18.42 4.84 18.86
N ASN A 94 18.58 3.79 19.68
CA ASN A 94 17.68 2.64 19.67
C ASN A 94 17.25 2.25 21.08
N ARG A 95 16.15 1.49 21.17
CA ARG A 95 15.63 0.85 22.38
C ARG A 95 15.26 -0.58 22.04
N THR A 96 15.49 -1.47 23.00
CA THR A 96 15.13 -2.87 22.88
C THR A 96 14.12 -3.20 23.97
N PHE A 97 13.03 -3.85 23.57
CA PHE A 97 12.01 -4.35 24.46
C PHE A 97 12.03 -5.88 24.38
N PRO A 98 12.45 -6.56 25.45
CA PRO A 98 12.71 -7.99 25.38
C PRO A 98 11.44 -8.81 25.28
N ASP A 99 11.54 -9.98 24.65
CA ASP A 99 10.50 -11.02 24.59
C ASP A 99 9.17 -10.57 23.95
N ILE A 100 9.18 -9.54 23.09
CA ILE A 100 8.02 -9.07 22.34
C ILE A 100 8.42 -8.80 20.88
N ALA A 101 7.56 -9.16 19.94
CA ALA A 101 7.68 -8.87 18.51
C ALA A 101 6.92 -7.58 18.15
N PRO A 102 7.38 -6.85 17.12
CA PRO A 102 6.74 -5.63 16.64
C PRO A 102 5.46 -5.92 15.84
N ALA A 103 4.50 -4.99 15.88
CA ALA A 103 3.38 -4.97 14.95
C ALA A 103 3.27 -3.62 14.24
N SER A 104 3.19 -2.52 14.98
CA SER A 104 2.97 -1.19 14.42
C SER A 104 3.52 -0.11 15.34
N VAL A 105 3.97 1.01 14.76
CA VAL A 105 4.40 2.20 15.50
C VAL A 105 3.76 3.44 14.89
N THR A 106 3.24 4.30 15.76
CA THR A 106 2.69 5.60 15.38
C THR A 106 3.21 6.68 16.32
N LYS A 107 3.51 7.86 15.76
CA LYS A 107 3.87 9.04 16.56
C LYS A 107 2.63 9.56 17.28
N THR A 108 2.81 10.03 18.52
CA THR A 108 1.77 10.70 19.31
C THR A 108 1.90 12.22 19.26
N ALA A 109 0.80 12.94 19.46
CA ALA A 109 0.73 14.40 19.38
C ALA A 109 1.68 15.12 20.34
N ASP A 110 1.96 14.51 21.51
CA ASP A 110 2.89 15.05 22.51
C ASP A 110 4.39 14.81 22.21
N GLY A 111 4.70 14.16 21.07
CA GLY A 111 6.06 13.89 20.61
C GLY A 111 6.62 12.50 20.91
N GLY A 112 5.94 11.68 21.71
CA GLY A 112 6.33 10.28 21.94
C GLY A 112 5.80 9.31 20.89
N TYR A 113 5.85 8.00 21.19
CA TYR A 113 5.32 6.95 20.29
C TYR A 113 4.31 6.03 20.98
N ILE A 114 3.39 5.49 20.19
CA ILE A 114 2.50 4.39 20.56
C ILE A 114 2.85 3.17 19.71
N ILE A 115 3.01 2.02 20.34
CA ILE A 115 3.50 0.79 19.72
C ILE A 115 2.51 -0.34 19.99
N GLY A 116 2.12 -1.02 18.93
CA GLY A 116 1.50 -2.35 18.99
C GLY A 116 2.60 -3.40 18.94
N ALA A 117 2.55 -4.35 19.87
CA ALA A 117 3.50 -5.46 19.94
C ALA A 117 2.78 -6.73 20.40
N TYR A 118 3.39 -7.89 20.20
CA TYR A 118 2.86 -9.14 20.72
C TYR A 118 3.98 -10.05 21.19
N ASN A 119 3.76 -10.86 22.22
CA ASN A 119 4.64 -11.97 22.52
C ASN A 119 3.98 -13.27 22.08
N VAL A 120 4.81 -14.22 21.63
CA VAL A 120 4.41 -15.61 21.49
C VAL A 120 5.32 -16.41 22.39
N SER A 121 4.75 -17.08 23.37
CA SER A 121 5.45 -18.03 24.23
C SER A 121 5.01 -19.44 23.89
N THR A 122 5.97 -20.35 23.85
CA THR A 122 5.71 -21.79 23.75
C THR A 122 5.71 -22.39 25.15
N THR A 123 4.68 -23.16 25.47
CA THR A 123 4.64 -23.99 26.68
C THR A 123 4.36 -25.43 26.28
N GLY A 124 5.24 -26.37 26.62
CA GLY A 124 5.09 -27.81 26.33
C GLY A 124 6.38 -28.48 25.84
N SER A 125 6.39 -29.81 25.75
CA SER A 125 7.52 -30.61 25.26
C SER A 125 7.15 -31.39 23.99
N ASP A 126 8.12 -31.46 23.07
CA ASP A 126 8.32 -32.23 21.82
C ASP A 126 7.14 -32.55 20.89
N GLN A 127 5.89 -32.68 21.35
CA GLN A 127 4.71 -32.95 20.52
C GLN A 127 3.43 -32.19 20.95
N ASN A 128 3.43 -31.50 22.11
CA ASN A 128 2.30 -30.71 22.61
C ASN A 128 2.73 -29.27 22.93
N ILE A 129 3.20 -28.54 21.92
CA ILE A 129 3.54 -27.12 22.05
C ILE A 129 2.25 -26.30 22.08
N THR A 130 2.02 -25.57 23.16
CA THR A 130 0.93 -24.59 23.31
C THR A 130 1.49 -23.19 23.14
N TYR A 131 1.05 -22.46 22.11
CA TYR A 131 1.47 -21.08 21.82
C TYR A 131 0.63 -20.04 22.58
N GLN A 132 1.05 -19.64 23.78
CA GLN A 132 0.36 -18.59 24.52
C GLN A 132 0.91 -17.23 24.10
N GLY A 133 0.05 -16.34 23.61
CA GLY A 133 0.45 -14.99 23.24
C GLY A 133 -0.39 -13.92 23.91
N SER A 134 0.23 -12.78 24.19
CA SER A 134 -0.43 -11.54 24.62
C SER A 134 0.02 -10.42 23.68
N SER A 135 -0.92 -9.57 23.28
CA SER A 135 -0.55 -8.31 22.65
C SER A 135 -0.37 -7.22 23.70
N PHE A 136 0.37 -6.18 23.33
CA PHE A 136 0.68 -5.04 24.15
C PHE A 136 0.42 -3.75 23.38
N LEU A 137 -0.11 -2.77 24.10
CA LEU A 137 -0.08 -1.37 23.69
C LEU A 137 0.94 -0.66 24.56
N ILE A 138 2.03 -0.16 23.96
CA ILE A 138 3.17 0.40 24.68
C ILE A 138 3.32 1.87 24.31
N ARG A 139 3.37 2.74 25.31
CA ARG A 139 3.58 4.18 25.17
C ARG A 139 4.98 4.56 25.59
N THR A 140 5.65 5.40 24.79
CA THR A 140 7.01 5.87 25.07
C THR A 140 7.14 7.40 25.05
N ASP A 141 8.17 7.97 25.65
CA ASP A 141 8.53 9.37 25.37
C ASP A 141 9.21 9.51 23.98
N ASP A 142 9.58 10.74 23.63
CA ASP A 142 10.30 11.08 22.39
C ASP A 142 11.70 10.45 22.31
N ALA A 143 12.29 10.09 23.46
CA ALA A 143 13.53 9.35 23.60
C ALA A 143 13.32 7.81 23.63
N GLY A 144 12.11 7.32 23.39
CA GLY A 144 11.77 5.90 23.35
C GLY A 144 11.72 5.22 24.72
N THR A 145 11.76 5.97 25.82
CA THR A 145 11.61 5.43 27.19
C THR A 145 10.15 5.06 27.43
N GLU A 146 9.88 3.86 27.92
CA GLU A 146 8.52 3.43 28.23
C GLU A 146 7.88 4.29 29.33
N LYS A 147 6.71 4.85 29.04
CA LYS A 147 5.84 5.53 30.01
C LYS A 147 4.87 4.56 30.66
N TRP A 148 4.25 3.70 29.85
CA TRP A 148 3.33 2.66 30.30
C TRP A 148 3.14 1.59 29.23
N ARG A 149 2.63 0.43 29.63
CA ARG A 149 2.12 -0.61 28.73
C ARG A 149 0.81 -1.21 29.23
N GLN A 150 -0.07 -1.57 28.31
CA GLN A 150 -1.31 -2.30 28.57
C GLN A 150 -1.27 -3.66 27.90
N VAL A 151 -1.86 -4.66 28.55
CA VAL A 151 -2.01 -6.01 27.99
C VAL A 151 -3.35 -6.10 27.27
N LEU A 152 -3.31 -6.55 26.02
CA LEU A 152 -4.47 -6.80 25.16
C LEU A 152 -4.65 -8.31 25.02
N SER A 153 -5.33 -8.92 25.98
CA SER A 153 -5.47 -10.37 26.06
C SER A 153 -6.27 -10.94 24.88
N GLY A 154 -5.73 -11.96 24.22
CA GLY A 154 -6.41 -12.71 23.14
C GLY A 154 -6.47 -12.00 21.79
N MET A 155 -5.99 -10.76 21.70
CA MET A 155 -5.86 -10.01 20.45
C MET A 155 -4.48 -10.21 19.85
N MET A 156 -4.41 -10.37 18.53
CA MET A 156 -3.21 -10.25 17.71
C MET A 156 -3.26 -8.88 17.05
N VAL A 157 -2.44 -7.94 17.53
CA VAL A 157 -2.43 -6.56 17.05
C VAL A 157 -1.71 -6.47 15.70
N SER A 158 -2.28 -5.69 14.79
CA SER A 158 -1.72 -5.43 13.47
C SER A 158 -1.46 -3.95 13.24
N SER A 159 -2.32 -3.06 13.75
CA SER A 159 -2.17 -1.61 13.59
C SER A 159 -2.55 -0.86 14.86
N VAL A 160 -1.87 0.25 15.12
CA VAL A 160 -2.21 1.21 16.19
C VAL A 160 -2.20 2.63 15.65
N ALA A 161 -3.16 3.44 16.08
CA ALA A 161 -3.25 4.85 15.69
C ALA A 161 -3.78 5.70 16.84
N GLU A 162 -3.30 6.94 16.94
CA GLU A 162 -3.86 7.95 17.85
C GLU A 162 -5.21 8.45 17.31
N THR A 163 -6.19 8.62 18.19
CA THR A 163 -7.51 9.14 17.84
C THR A 163 -7.61 10.65 18.14
N PRO A 164 -8.51 11.40 17.46
CA PRO A 164 -8.58 12.86 17.61
C PRO A 164 -8.87 13.37 19.03
N ASP A 165 -9.49 12.54 19.87
CA ASP A 165 -9.77 12.80 21.29
C ASP A 165 -8.58 12.50 22.22
N GLY A 166 -7.41 12.15 21.67
CA GLY A 166 -6.18 11.85 22.43
C GLY A 166 -6.12 10.44 23.03
N GLY A 167 -6.99 9.54 22.59
CA GLY A 167 -6.89 8.10 22.86
C GLY A 167 -6.19 7.32 21.74
N TYR A 168 -6.38 6.00 21.73
CA TYR A 168 -5.81 5.15 20.68
C TYR A 168 -6.80 4.13 20.16
N ALA A 169 -6.73 3.87 18.85
CA ALA A 169 -7.35 2.73 18.19
C ALA A 169 -6.32 1.62 18.04
N VAL A 170 -6.67 0.43 18.48
CA VAL A 170 -5.87 -0.78 18.31
C VAL A 170 -6.66 -1.73 17.42
N ILE A 171 -6.07 -2.16 16.32
CA ILE A 171 -6.72 -2.96 15.28
C ILE A 171 -5.95 -4.26 15.10
N GLY A 172 -6.67 -5.34 14.87
CA GLY A 172 -6.10 -6.67 14.72
C GLY A 172 -7.20 -7.72 14.73
N TRP A 173 -6.93 -8.90 15.27
CA TRP A 173 -7.90 -9.98 15.27
C TRP A 173 -7.79 -10.87 16.50
N LEU A 174 -8.89 -11.53 16.82
CA LEU A 174 -9.00 -12.56 17.85
C LEU A 174 -8.91 -13.92 17.18
N TRP A 175 -8.25 -14.86 17.85
CA TRP A 175 -8.22 -16.25 17.41
C TRP A 175 -8.41 -17.19 18.61
N SER A 176 -9.43 -18.04 18.53
CA SER A 176 -9.60 -19.16 19.44
C SER A 176 -9.08 -20.42 18.74
N ARG A 177 -8.22 -21.22 19.40
CA ARG A 177 -7.50 -22.37 18.80
C ARG A 177 -8.38 -23.57 18.37
N SER A 178 -9.67 -23.36 18.19
CA SER A 178 -10.45 -24.28 17.40
C SER A 178 -10.05 -24.02 15.94
N GLU A 179 -9.58 -25.04 15.22
CA GLU A 179 -9.01 -24.91 13.86
C GLU A 179 -10.06 -24.53 12.79
N SER A 180 -11.18 -23.92 13.17
CA SER A 180 -12.18 -23.39 12.23
C SER A 180 -11.87 -21.94 11.88
N ILE A 181 -12.06 -21.59 10.61
CA ILE A 181 -12.14 -20.21 10.12
C ILE A 181 -13.18 -19.37 10.90
N ASP A 182 -14.22 -20.04 11.41
CA ASP A 182 -15.29 -19.47 12.23
C ASP A 182 -14.79 -18.95 13.59
N ASP A 183 -13.56 -19.31 14.00
CA ASP A 183 -12.95 -18.94 15.28
C ASP A 183 -12.02 -17.71 15.19
N THR A 184 -12.04 -17.02 14.05
CA THR A 184 -11.35 -15.73 13.87
C THR A 184 -12.33 -14.57 13.89
N ALA A 185 -11.94 -13.45 14.49
CA ALA A 185 -12.73 -12.22 14.42
C ALA A 185 -11.83 -10.99 14.34
N ALA A 186 -11.99 -10.15 13.31
CA ALA A 186 -11.36 -8.85 13.29
C ALA A 186 -11.85 -8.05 14.49
N ALA A 187 -10.97 -7.29 15.11
CA ALA A 187 -11.25 -6.54 16.31
C ALA A 187 -10.65 -5.15 16.23
N ILE A 188 -11.40 -4.20 16.77
CA ILE A 188 -10.91 -2.86 17.08
C ILE A 188 -11.21 -2.56 18.54
N VAL A 189 -10.22 -2.02 19.25
CA VAL A 189 -10.33 -1.55 20.62
C VAL A 189 -9.99 -0.07 20.64
N LYS A 190 -10.95 0.76 21.04
CA LYS A 190 -10.72 2.17 21.36
C LYS A 190 -10.33 2.29 22.82
N THR A 191 -9.32 3.10 23.08
CA THR A 191 -8.80 3.40 24.41
C THR A 191 -8.82 4.90 24.69
N ASP A 192 -8.67 5.27 25.96
CA ASP A 192 -8.31 6.63 26.37
C ASP A 192 -6.79 6.87 26.22
N GLY A 193 -6.32 8.07 26.54
CA GLY A 193 -4.90 8.44 26.43
C GLY A 193 -3.95 7.67 27.38
N ASN A 194 -4.50 6.93 28.35
CA ASN A 194 -3.74 6.06 29.26
C ASN A 194 -3.79 4.58 28.82
N GLY A 195 -4.42 4.29 27.67
CA GLY A 195 -4.61 2.94 27.16
C GLY A 195 -5.75 2.16 27.81
N THR A 196 -6.59 2.79 28.64
CA THR A 196 -7.76 2.14 29.23
C THR A 196 -8.82 1.91 28.16
N PRO A 197 -9.34 0.68 27.96
CA PRO A 197 -10.38 0.42 26.98
C PRO A 197 -11.66 1.24 27.24
N VAL A 198 -12.16 1.92 26.22
CA VAL A 198 -13.42 2.67 26.21
C VAL A 198 -14.52 1.83 25.57
N TRP A 199 -14.24 1.26 24.40
CA TRP A 199 -15.13 0.33 23.72
C TRP A 199 -14.34 -0.63 22.81
N ASN A 200 -14.95 -1.74 22.44
CA ASN A 200 -14.44 -2.65 21.43
C ASN A 200 -15.54 -3.11 20.47
N ARG A 201 -15.15 -3.52 19.27
CA ARG A 201 -16.01 -4.17 18.26
C ARG A 201 -15.30 -5.39 17.72
N THR A 202 -16.08 -6.41 17.40
CA THR A 202 -15.59 -7.64 16.78
C THR A 202 -16.43 -8.00 15.56
N PHE A 203 -15.78 -8.59 14.56
CA PHE A 203 -16.40 -8.98 13.30
C PHE A 203 -16.05 -10.45 13.04
N PRO A 204 -16.93 -11.40 13.43
CA PRO A 204 -16.66 -12.83 13.31
C PRO A 204 -16.41 -13.28 11.87
N GLY A 205 -15.60 -14.34 11.70
CA GLY A 205 -15.23 -14.92 10.40
C GLY A 205 -14.30 -14.02 9.57
N THR A 206 -13.52 -13.17 10.24
CA THR A 206 -12.58 -12.25 9.58
C THR A 206 -11.30 -12.10 10.42
N ALA A 207 -10.21 -11.70 9.77
CA ALA A 207 -8.96 -11.28 10.41
C ALA A 207 -8.50 -9.95 9.80
N ALA A 208 -8.36 -8.91 10.62
CA ALA A 208 -7.85 -7.61 10.17
C ALA A 208 -6.32 -7.60 10.23
N ASN A 209 -5.69 -7.26 9.12
CA ASN A 209 -4.25 -7.06 9.00
C ASN A 209 -3.90 -5.56 8.94
N ALA A 210 -4.86 -4.72 8.56
CA ALA A 210 -4.67 -3.30 8.34
C ALA A 210 -5.79 -2.49 8.98
N GLY A 211 -5.49 -1.24 9.29
CA GLY A 211 -6.52 -0.27 9.62
C GLY A 211 -5.97 1.07 10.05
N LEU A 212 -6.84 2.07 9.97
CA LEU A 212 -6.52 3.48 10.20
C LEU A 212 -7.67 4.21 10.90
N VAL A 213 -7.32 5.35 11.50
CA VAL A 213 -8.26 6.38 11.95
C VAL A 213 -8.44 7.35 10.79
N THR A 214 -9.69 7.67 10.45
CA THR A 214 -10.00 8.55 9.32
C THR A 214 -10.06 10.01 9.70
N ALA A 215 -10.01 10.89 8.70
CA ALA A 215 -10.05 12.34 8.87
C ALA A 215 -11.29 12.85 9.63
N ASP A 216 -12.44 12.16 9.49
CA ASP A 216 -13.69 12.46 10.22
C ASP A 216 -13.74 11.87 11.64
N GLY A 217 -12.66 11.21 12.11
CA GLY A 217 -12.56 10.58 13.42
C GLY A 217 -13.16 9.18 13.53
N GLY A 218 -13.67 8.62 12.43
CA GLY A 218 -14.05 7.22 12.31
C GLY A 218 -12.86 6.28 12.11
N TYR A 219 -13.15 5.05 11.66
CA TYR A 219 -12.14 4.01 11.44
C TYR A 219 -12.40 3.25 10.14
N VAL A 220 -11.33 2.74 9.53
CA VAL A 220 -11.39 1.71 8.49
C VAL A 220 -10.50 0.55 8.93
N ILE A 221 -11.04 -0.66 8.84
CA ILE A 221 -10.29 -1.91 9.07
C ILE A 221 -10.36 -2.77 7.82
N GLY A 222 -9.30 -3.51 7.54
CA GLY A 222 -9.25 -4.43 6.42
C GLY A 222 -8.34 -5.62 6.65
N GLY A 223 -8.56 -6.65 5.85
CA GLY A 223 -7.81 -7.89 5.96
C GLY A 223 -8.41 -8.97 5.09
N THR A 224 -8.62 -10.16 5.65
CA THR A 224 -9.15 -11.33 4.93
C THR A 224 -10.20 -12.10 5.74
N LYS A 225 -11.14 -12.74 5.05
CA LYS A 225 -12.07 -13.72 5.65
C LYS A 225 -11.42 -15.07 5.90
N SER A 226 -10.38 -15.39 5.15
CA SER A 226 -9.77 -16.73 5.18
C SER A 226 -8.27 -16.64 5.47
N PRO A 227 -7.89 -16.37 6.73
CA PRO A 227 -6.50 -16.10 7.11
C PRO A 227 -5.54 -17.29 6.92
N PHE A 228 -6.05 -18.49 6.62
CA PHE A 228 -5.24 -19.71 6.53
C PHE A 228 -5.09 -20.30 5.12
N ASN A 229 -5.81 -19.81 4.11
CA ASN A 229 -5.81 -20.41 2.77
C ASN A 229 -5.66 -19.40 1.62
N ASN A 230 -5.66 -18.08 1.89
CA ASN A 230 -5.45 -17.02 0.89
C ASN A 230 -6.35 -17.15 -0.35
N ASP A 231 -7.61 -17.54 -0.14
CA ASP A 231 -8.60 -17.68 -1.20
C ASP A 231 -8.92 -16.30 -1.83
N ARG A 232 -9.11 -16.26 -3.15
CA ARG A 232 -9.46 -15.02 -3.87
C ARG A 232 -10.90 -14.60 -3.57
N GLY A 233 -11.12 -13.32 -3.27
CA GLY A 233 -12.45 -12.76 -2.98
C GLY A 233 -12.72 -12.54 -1.49
N ASP A 234 -11.72 -12.80 -0.65
CA ASP A 234 -11.85 -12.76 0.80
C ASP A 234 -11.30 -11.47 1.42
N ALA A 235 -10.69 -10.59 0.63
CA ALA A 235 -10.36 -9.25 1.08
C ALA A 235 -11.62 -8.50 1.48
N PHE A 236 -11.57 -7.81 2.62
CA PHE A 236 -12.69 -7.00 3.10
C PHE A 236 -12.21 -5.64 3.59
N LEU A 237 -13.12 -4.66 3.58
CA LEU A 237 -13.00 -3.41 4.31
C LEU A 237 -14.27 -3.18 5.14
N ILE A 238 -14.13 -2.69 6.37
CA ILE A 238 -15.23 -2.27 7.23
C ILE A 238 -14.99 -0.83 7.64
N ARG A 239 -15.97 0.03 7.39
CA ARG A 239 -15.98 1.43 7.79
C ARG A 239 -16.83 1.61 9.04
N LEU A 240 -16.27 2.31 10.02
CA LEU A 240 -16.92 2.63 11.28
C LEU A 240 -16.96 4.13 11.49
N ASP A 241 -18.00 4.61 12.16
CA ASP A 241 -18.03 5.97 12.71
C ASP A 241 -17.14 6.09 13.96
N ALA A 242 -17.05 7.29 14.54
CA ALA A 242 -16.24 7.58 15.72
C ALA A 242 -16.65 6.78 16.98
N ASP A 243 -17.91 6.35 17.06
CA ASP A 243 -18.48 5.54 18.15
C ASP A 243 -18.34 4.02 17.89
N GLY A 244 -17.75 3.64 16.76
CA GLY A 244 -17.56 2.25 16.35
C GLY A 244 -18.82 1.59 15.78
N SER A 245 -19.81 2.37 15.32
CA SER A 245 -20.95 1.82 14.58
C SER A 245 -20.56 1.59 13.12
N THR A 246 -20.98 0.46 12.55
CA THR A 246 -20.70 0.14 11.15
C THR A 246 -21.48 1.05 10.21
N LEU A 247 -20.74 1.76 9.35
CA LEU A 247 -21.28 2.55 8.25
C LEU A 247 -21.48 1.66 7.02
N TRP A 248 -20.47 0.86 6.66
CA TRP A 248 -20.53 -0.13 5.59
C TRP A 248 -19.48 -1.24 5.77
N HIS A 249 -19.67 -2.35 5.08
CA HIS A 249 -18.75 -3.49 5.03
C HIS A 249 -18.86 -4.16 3.66
N GLU A 250 -17.76 -4.22 2.93
CA GLU A 250 -17.70 -4.76 1.57
C GLU A 250 -16.53 -5.75 1.39
N ASN A 251 -16.66 -6.60 0.37
CA ASN A 251 -15.64 -7.58 -0.01
C ASN A 251 -15.13 -7.28 -1.41
N TYR A 252 -13.87 -7.63 -1.66
CA TYR A 252 -13.17 -7.28 -2.89
C TYR A 252 -12.50 -8.50 -3.51
N GLY A 253 -12.27 -8.45 -4.82
CA GLY A 253 -11.69 -9.55 -5.60
C GLY A 253 -10.23 -9.93 -5.25
N ALA A 254 -9.63 -9.30 -4.23
CA ALA A 254 -8.30 -9.60 -3.72
C ALA A 254 -8.34 -10.71 -2.63
N PRO A 255 -7.24 -11.43 -2.37
CA PRO A 255 -7.20 -12.42 -1.29
C PRO A 255 -7.17 -11.81 0.12
N THR A 256 -6.41 -10.73 0.27
CA THR A 256 -6.17 -10.08 1.56
C THR A 256 -5.69 -8.65 1.32
N ILE A 257 -5.92 -7.79 2.30
CA ILE A 257 -5.40 -6.42 2.38
C ILE A 257 -4.36 -6.39 3.50
N TYR A 258 -3.20 -5.81 3.23
CA TYR A 258 -2.11 -5.63 4.21
C TYR A 258 -1.91 -4.18 4.62
N ASP A 259 -2.26 -3.22 3.78
CA ASP A 259 -2.22 -1.81 4.14
C ASP A 259 -3.28 -0.99 3.40
N ILE A 260 -3.67 0.13 4.01
CA ILE A 260 -4.75 1.02 3.58
C ILE A 260 -4.31 2.47 3.79
N LYS A 261 -4.64 3.35 2.84
CA LYS A 261 -4.62 4.80 3.03
C LYS A 261 -5.89 5.48 2.57
N GLU A 262 -6.32 6.44 3.40
CA GLU A 262 -7.34 7.42 3.05
C GLU A 262 -6.69 8.53 2.23
N ALA A 263 -7.28 8.85 1.08
CA ALA A 263 -6.95 10.01 0.27
C ALA A 263 -7.73 11.24 0.72
N ASP A 264 -7.28 12.44 0.35
CA ASP A 264 -7.86 13.72 0.79
C ASP A 264 -9.35 13.92 0.43
N ASP A 265 -9.86 13.15 -0.53
CA ASP A 265 -11.27 13.16 -0.95
C ASP A 265 -12.12 12.04 -0.32
N GLY A 266 -11.57 11.34 0.69
CA GLY A 266 -12.26 10.29 1.45
C GLY A 266 -12.28 8.93 0.76
N ARG A 267 -11.59 8.77 -0.38
CA ARG A 267 -11.38 7.46 -1.01
C ARG A 267 -10.35 6.64 -0.24
N PHE A 268 -10.41 5.31 -0.36
CA PHE A 268 -9.45 4.41 0.29
C PHE A 268 -8.69 3.60 -0.75
N VAL A 269 -7.37 3.78 -0.79
CA VAL A 269 -6.46 2.93 -1.55
C VAL A 269 -5.94 1.81 -0.65
N TYR A 270 -5.79 0.61 -1.20
CA TYR A 270 -5.28 -0.54 -0.46
C TYR A 270 -4.37 -1.40 -1.32
N ALA A 271 -3.54 -2.21 -0.66
CA ALA A 271 -2.73 -3.23 -1.32
C ALA A 271 -2.67 -4.53 -0.49
N GLY A 272 -2.38 -5.62 -1.19
CA GLY A 272 -2.11 -6.91 -0.58
C GLY A 272 -1.49 -7.88 -1.58
N ASN A 273 -1.80 -9.17 -1.45
CA ASN A 273 -1.27 -10.20 -2.36
C ASN A 273 -1.75 -9.94 -3.79
N TYR A 274 -0.80 -9.68 -4.71
CA TYR A 274 -1.02 -9.62 -6.16
C TYR A 274 -1.97 -8.52 -6.64
N TRP A 275 -2.56 -7.73 -5.74
CA TRP A 275 -3.61 -6.78 -6.05
C TRP A 275 -3.48 -5.51 -5.22
N TYR A 276 -3.85 -4.39 -5.85
CA TYR A 276 -4.10 -3.11 -5.20
C TYR A 276 -5.36 -2.50 -5.81
N GLY A 277 -6.08 -1.74 -5.01
CA GLY A 277 -7.40 -1.24 -5.39
C GLY A 277 -7.69 0.12 -4.78
N LEU A 278 -8.74 0.75 -5.31
CA LEU A 278 -9.28 2.00 -4.83
C LEU A 278 -10.79 1.86 -4.68
N VAL A 279 -11.30 2.30 -3.54
CA VAL A 279 -12.74 2.34 -3.26
C VAL A 279 -13.15 3.76 -2.92
N ASP A 280 -14.41 4.07 -3.18
CA ASP A 280 -14.99 5.35 -2.80
C ASP A 280 -15.26 5.42 -1.27
N ALA A 281 -15.75 6.56 -0.81
CA ALA A 281 -16.08 6.78 0.61
C ALA A 281 -17.20 5.86 1.13
N ASN A 282 -17.98 5.24 0.24
CA ASN A 282 -19.09 4.33 0.54
C ASN A 282 -18.69 2.85 0.40
N GLY A 283 -17.45 2.55 0.02
CA GLY A 283 -16.95 1.18 -0.20
C GLY A 283 -17.21 0.64 -1.61
N GLU A 284 -17.67 1.45 -2.57
CA GLU A 284 -17.81 1.03 -3.96
C GLU A 284 -16.44 0.95 -4.63
N GLU A 285 -16.13 -0.20 -5.25
CA GLU A 285 -14.88 -0.40 -6.00
C GLU A 285 -14.83 0.53 -7.22
N ILE A 286 -13.84 1.42 -7.23
CA ILE A 286 -13.55 2.29 -8.38
C ILE A 286 -12.69 1.52 -9.38
N TRP A 287 -11.63 0.88 -8.88
CA TRP A 287 -10.79 -0.01 -9.67
C TRP A 287 -10.05 -1.02 -8.81
N LEU A 288 -9.71 -2.15 -9.43
CA LEU A 288 -8.84 -3.20 -8.88
C LEU A 288 -7.80 -3.59 -9.95
N LYS A 289 -6.53 -3.59 -9.58
CA LYS A 289 -5.40 -3.81 -10.49
C LYS A 289 -4.53 -4.96 -10.01
N ASN A 290 -4.08 -5.81 -10.94
CA ASN A 290 -3.17 -6.91 -10.65
C ASN A 290 -1.71 -6.44 -10.71
N MET A 291 -0.86 -6.94 -9.81
CA MET A 291 0.58 -6.65 -9.75
C MET A 291 1.46 -7.85 -10.11
N GLU A 292 0.91 -8.89 -10.74
CA GLU A 292 1.64 -10.00 -11.37
C GLU A 292 2.72 -10.68 -10.51
N GLY A 293 2.36 -11.14 -9.30
CA GLY A 293 3.29 -11.85 -8.40
C GLY A 293 3.94 -10.98 -7.34
N LEU A 294 3.71 -9.66 -7.38
CA LEU A 294 4.10 -8.74 -6.31
C LEU A 294 3.08 -8.78 -5.16
N THR A 295 3.57 -8.69 -3.92
CA THR A 295 2.73 -8.47 -2.74
C THR A 295 3.02 -7.07 -2.19
N GLY A 296 2.00 -6.22 -2.14
CA GLY A 296 2.10 -4.89 -1.56
C GLY A 296 1.87 -4.97 -0.05
N TYR A 297 2.87 -4.53 0.72
CA TYR A 297 2.82 -4.46 2.18
C TYR A 297 2.63 -3.03 2.69
N ALA A 298 2.82 -2.03 1.84
CA ALA A 298 2.67 -0.63 2.20
C ALA A 298 2.01 0.17 1.07
N VAL A 299 1.15 1.10 1.47
CA VAL A 299 0.48 2.06 0.60
C VAL A 299 0.73 3.47 1.10
N GLY A 300 1.06 4.38 0.20
CA GLY A 300 1.25 5.80 0.49
C GLY A 300 0.50 6.68 -0.50
N LEU A 301 0.27 7.94 -0.12
CA LEU A 301 -0.15 8.97 -1.07
C LEU A 301 1.09 9.60 -1.70
N ARG A 302 1.06 9.78 -3.01
CA ARG A 302 2.15 10.46 -3.71
C ARG A 302 2.00 11.98 -3.60
N PRO A 303 3.09 12.72 -3.33
CA PRO A 303 3.06 14.19 -3.34
C PRO A 303 2.69 14.80 -4.70
N SER A 304 3.00 14.10 -5.80
CA SER A 304 2.58 14.48 -7.17
C SER A 304 1.13 14.09 -7.51
N GLY A 305 0.46 13.34 -6.63
CA GLY A 305 -0.86 12.76 -6.89
C GLY A 305 -0.79 11.28 -7.29
N GLY A 306 -1.84 10.54 -6.91
CA GLY A 306 -1.88 9.08 -7.03
C GLY A 306 -1.25 8.38 -5.82
N TYR A 307 -0.75 7.16 -6.03
CA TYR A 307 -0.48 6.22 -4.93
C TYR A 307 0.90 5.56 -5.04
N LEU A 308 1.58 5.41 -3.91
CA LEU A 308 2.78 4.60 -3.76
C LEU A 308 2.36 3.20 -3.31
N ILE A 309 2.84 2.16 -3.99
CA ILE A 309 2.75 0.79 -3.51
C ILE A 309 4.16 0.25 -3.35
N ALA A 310 4.46 -0.33 -2.19
CA ALA A 310 5.75 -0.95 -1.91
C ALA A 310 5.57 -2.32 -1.26
N GLY A 311 6.52 -3.22 -1.51
CA GLY A 311 6.44 -4.57 -0.98
C GLY A 311 7.52 -5.50 -1.52
N THR A 312 7.19 -6.78 -1.66
CA THR A 312 8.15 -7.83 -2.08
C THR A 312 7.60 -8.65 -3.25
N ASP A 313 8.44 -8.93 -4.24
CA ASP A 313 8.16 -9.89 -5.31
C ASP A 313 8.26 -11.32 -4.76
N GLN A 314 7.16 -12.08 -4.82
CA GLN A 314 7.11 -13.45 -4.28
C GLN A 314 7.97 -14.45 -5.07
N ARG A 315 8.44 -14.09 -6.26
CA ARG A 315 9.23 -14.95 -7.13
C ARG A 315 10.73 -14.82 -6.88
N SER A 316 11.19 -13.58 -6.67
CA SER A 316 12.60 -13.27 -6.46
C SER A 316 12.95 -12.95 -5.01
N SER A 317 11.93 -12.72 -4.15
CA SER A 317 12.08 -12.18 -2.81
C SER A 317 12.72 -10.80 -2.77
N GLU A 318 12.69 -10.05 -3.89
CA GLU A 318 13.23 -8.70 -3.98
C GLU A 318 12.20 -7.64 -3.63
N GLY A 319 12.65 -6.58 -2.97
CA GLY A 319 11.84 -5.42 -2.63
C GLY A 319 11.50 -4.64 -3.89
N PHE A 320 10.32 -4.04 -3.91
CA PHE A 320 9.91 -3.13 -4.98
C PHE A 320 9.18 -1.91 -4.40
N ALA A 321 9.16 -0.86 -5.22
CA ALA A 321 8.21 0.23 -5.07
C ALA A 321 7.76 0.70 -6.45
N PHE A 322 6.50 1.10 -6.59
CA PHE A 322 6.00 1.78 -7.77
C PHE A 322 5.04 2.90 -7.38
N GLY A 323 5.05 3.96 -8.19
CA GLY A 323 4.10 5.06 -8.10
C GLY A 323 3.06 4.95 -9.21
N THR A 324 1.82 5.29 -8.89
CA THR A 324 0.71 5.34 -9.85
C THR A 324 0.14 6.74 -9.96
N ASP A 325 -0.64 7.00 -11.00
CA ASP A 325 -1.59 8.11 -10.99
C ASP A 325 -2.85 7.78 -10.16
N GLY A 326 -3.84 8.67 -10.17
CA GLY A 326 -5.11 8.49 -9.46
C GLY A 326 -6.01 7.37 -10.01
N ASP A 327 -5.77 6.92 -11.24
CA ASP A 327 -6.51 5.83 -11.91
C ASP A 327 -5.83 4.46 -11.73
N GLY A 328 -4.74 4.44 -10.96
CA GLY A 328 -3.95 3.25 -10.68
C GLY A 328 -3.11 2.80 -11.87
N ALA A 329 -2.78 3.69 -12.82
CA ALA A 329 -1.80 3.37 -13.86
C ALA A 329 -0.39 3.64 -13.32
N ILE A 330 0.49 2.65 -13.46
CA ILE A 330 1.88 2.74 -12.99
C ILE A 330 2.64 3.79 -13.82
N GLN A 331 3.18 4.78 -13.13
CA GLN A 331 3.96 5.88 -13.71
C GLN A 331 5.47 5.58 -13.64
N TRP A 332 5.93 5.06 -12.51
CA TRP A 332 7.31 4.61 -12.32
C TRP A 332 7.35 3.35 -11.46
N ASN A 333 8.41 2.55 -11.60
CA ASN A 333 8.71 1.46 -10.68
C ASN A 333 10.22 1.37 -10.46
N THR A 334 10.58 0.76 -9.34
CA THR A 334 11.96 0.46 -8.98
C THR A 334 12.01 -0.84 -8.18
N THR A 335 13.15 -1.53 -8.26
CA THR A 335 13.41 -2.76 -7.51
C THR A 335 14.68 -2.61 -6.68
N PHE A 336 14.72 -3.34 -5.57
CA PHE A 336 15.78 -3.31 -4.59
C PHE A 336 16.33 -4.74 -4.43
N PRO A 337 17.38 -5.09 -5.19
CA PRO A 337 17.95 -6.43 -5.14
C PRO A 337 18.40 -6.83 -3.74
N ALA A 338 18.19 -8.09 -3.40
CA ALA A 338 18.53 -8.65 -2.08
C ALA A 338 17.91 -7.85 -0.90
N THR A 339 16.68 -7.37 -1.07
CA THR A 339 15.90 -6.75 0.01
C THR A 339 14.47 -7.25 -0.01
N GLY A 340 13.69 -7.02 1.04
CA GLY A 340 12.23 -7.06 1.02
C GLY A 340 11.69 -5.81 1.70
N VAL A 341 10.63 -5.20 1.16
CA VAL A 341 9.98 -4.01 1.76
C VAL A 341 8.75 -4.45 2.52
N TYR A 342 8.59 -3.97 3.76
CA TYR A 342 7.44 -4.28 4.63
C TYR A 342 6.69 -3.04 5.10
N ALA A 343 7.29 -1.86 5.03
CA ALA A 343 6.62 -0.60 5.35
C ALA A 343 7.13 0.56 4.49
N ALA A 344 6.28 1.57 4.34
CA ALA A 344 6.62 2.82 3.69
C ALA A 344 6.02 4.00 4.45
N GLY A 345 6.65 5.17 4.33
CA GLY A 345 6.12 6.43 4.83
C GLY A 345 6.55 7.59 3.94
N ASN A 346 5.82 8.70 3.99
CA ASN A 346 6.24 9.93 3.31
C ASN A 346 7.43 10.55 4.05
N ALA A 347 8.45 10.93 3.28
CA ALA A 347 9.59 11.64 3.81
C ALA A 347 9.27 13.14 3.98
N PRO A 348 9.82 13.82 5.00
CA PRO A 348 9.55 15.24 5.25
C PRO A 348 9.97 16.19 4.12
N ASP A 349 10.85 15.75 3.24
CA ASP A 349 11.34 16.47 2.06
C ASP A 349 10.47 16.27 0.80
N GLY A 350 9.34 15.55 0.93
CA GLY A 350 8.45 15.25 -0.20
C GLY A 350 8.83 13.98 -0.97
N GLY A 351 9.76 13.17 -0.44
CA GLY A 351 10.05 11.83 -0.94
C GLY A 351 9.33 10.72 -0.17
N TYR A 352 9.98 9.56 -0.10
CA TYR A 352 9.53 8.38 0.63
C TYR A 352 10.65 7.78 1.46
N VAL A 353 10.28 7.17 2.58
CA VAL A 353 11.11 6.21 3.29
C VAL A 353 10.50 4.83 3.11
N LEU A 354 11.32 3.85 2.74
CA LEU A 354 10.93 2.44 2.77
C LEU A 354 11.71 1.73 3.87
N ALA A 355 11.07 0.78 4.52
CA ALA A 355 11.64 -0.04 5.58
C ALA A 355 11.43 -1.52 5.31
N GLY A 356 12.42 -2.32 5.70
CA GLY A 356 12.34 -3.75 5.50
C GLY A 356 13.61 -4.49 5.92
N ILE A 357 13.93 -5.50 5.12
CA ILE A 357 15.06 -6.40 5.32
C ILE A 357 16.04 -6.28 4.15
N ARG A 358 17.34 -6.41 4.44
CA ARG A 358 18.38 -6.63 3.44
C ARG A 358 19.03 -7.98 3.67
N PHE A 359 19.06 -8.82 2.65
CA PHE A 359 19.78 -10.09 2.65
C PHE A 359 21.26 -9.82 2.38
N LEU A 360 22.12 -10.21 3.32
CA LEU A 360 23.57 -10.09 3.20
C LEU A 360 24.20 -11.38 2.66
N SER A 361 23.55 -12.51 2.95
CA SER A 361 23.83 -13.85 2.44
C SER A 361 22.54 -14.68 2.48
N PRO A 362 22.55 -15.95 2.02
CA PRO A 362 21.39 -16.84 2.19
C PRO A 362 20.96 -17.03 3.66
N ASP A 363 21.89 -16.87 4.61
CA ASP A 363 21.67 -17.18 6.03
C ASP A 363 21.67 -15.93 6.92
N THR A 364 22.00 -14.75 6.36
CA THR A 364 22.15 -13.53 7.16
C THR A 364 21.45 -12.32 6.56
N SER A 365 20.96 -11.45 7.43
CA SER A 365 20.19 -10.26 7.07
C SER A 365 20.45 -9.06 7.99
N ALA A 366 20.02 -7.88 7.54
CA ALA A 366 20.05 -6.65 8.32
C ALA A 366 18.74 -5.89 8.16
N ALA A 367 18.35 -5.16 9.20
CA ALA A 367 17.26 -4.21 9.07
C ALA A 367 17.68 -3.09 8.12
N TRP A 368 16.76 -2.61 7.31
CA TRP A 368 17.10 -1.78 6.16
C TRP A 368 16.13 -0.62 5.99
N LEU A 369 16.68 0.56 5.72
CA LEU A 369 15.94 1.76 5.34
C LEU A 369 16.52 2.34 4.05
N VAL A 370 15.65 2.89 3.21
CA VAL A 370 16.04 3.66 2.01
C VAL A 370 15.17 4.90 1.87
N GLY A 371 15.81 6.01 1.50
CA GLY A 371 15.15 7.26 1.12
C GLY A 371 15.05 7.36 -0.40
N LEU A 372 13.87 7.70 -0.89
CA LEU A 372 13.59 7.91 -2.30
C LEU A 372 13.08 9.33 -2.53
N GLU A 373 13.54 9.98 -3.58
CA GLU A 373 12.95 11.21 -4.07
C GLU A 373 11.75 10.92 -4.96
N GLU A 374 10.70 11.71 -4.82
CA GLU A 374 9.57 11.67 -5.75
C GLU A 374 10.03 12.13 -7.14
N PRO A 375 9.79 11.36 -8.22
CA PRO A 375 10.14 11.79 -9.57
C PRO A 375 9.43 13.09 -9.92
N ALA A 376 10.15 14.00 -10.59
CA ALA A 376 9.52 15.17 -11.16
C ALA A 376 8.55 14.73 -12.28
N GLU A 377 7.34 15.31 -12.30
CA GLU A 377 6.42 15.10 -13.42
C GLU A 377 7.13 15.40 -14.75
N PRO A 378 6.99 14.54 -15.77
CA PRO A 378 7.54 14.82 -17.09
C PRO A 378 6.92 16.13 -17.58
N ALA A 379 7.79 17.07 -17.97
CA ALA A 379 7.34 18.32 -18.57
C ALA A 379 6.31 17.98 -19.67
N PRO A 380 5.13 18.66 -19.71
CA PRO A 380 4.15 18.39 -20.74
C PRO A 380 4.86 18.47 -22.07
N THR A 381 4.82 17.39 -22.84
CA THR A 381 5.36 17.40 -24.19
C THR A 381 4.60 18.50 -24.91
N THR A 382 5.24 19.66 -25.05
CA THR A 382 4.67 20.72 -25.88
C THR A 382 4.53 20.06 -27.23
N PRO A 383 3.31 19.90 -27.78
CA PRO A 383 3.17 19.31 -29.09
C PRO A 383 4.05 20.16 -29.99
N GLY A 384 5.10 19.55 -30.53
CA GLY A 384 5.97 20.21 -31.48
C GLY A 384 5.11 20.53 -32.69
N PHE A 385 4.45 21.68 -32.68
CA PHE A 385 3.97 22.29 -33.90
C PHE A 385 5.23 22.66 -34.67
N GLY A 386 5.78 21.69 -35.38
CA GLY A 386 6.59 21.96 -36.55
C GLY A 386 5.76 22.92 -37.39
N ALA A 387 6.29 24.13 -37.56
CA ALA A 387 5.70 25.16 -38.39
C ALA A 387 5.65 24.62 -39.84
N ALA A 388 4.57 23.91 -40.17
CA ALA A 388 4.15 23.74 -41.54
C ALA A 388 3.64 25.11 -41.98
N VAL A 389 4.52 25.85 -42.66
CA VAL A 389 4.17 27.02 -43.46
C VAL A 389 3.18 26.54 -44.52
N ALA A 390 1.89 26.52 -44.19
CA ALA A 390 0.82 26.36 -45.15
C ALA A 390 0.69 27.69 -45.90
N GLY A 391 1.37 27.75 -47.04
CA GLY A 391 1.19 28.83 -48.01
C GLY A 391 -0.28 28.99 -48.34
N THR A 392 -0.80 30.18 -48.09
CA THR A 392 -2.09 30.67 -48.57
C THR A 392 -2.16 30.56 -50.09
N ALA A 393 -2.89 29.57 -50.60
CA ALA A 393 -3.44 29.57 -51.95
C ALA A 393 -4.96 29.64 -51.85
N LEU A 394 -5.48 30.84 -51.58
CA LEU A 394 -6.91 31.13 -51.68
C LEU A 394 -7.25 31.34 -53.16
N LEU A 395 -7.73 30.28 -53.82
CA LEU A 395 -8.28 30.35 -55.18
C LEU A 395 -9.72 30.89 -55.12
N LEU A 396 -9.86 32.18 -55.46
CA LEU A 396 -11.13 32.85 -55.72
C LEU A 396 -11.77 32.29 -56.99
N LEU A 397 -12.89 31.57 -56.86
CA LEU A 397 -13.80 31.25 -57.96
C LEU A 397 -14.95 32.26 -57.94
N VAL A 398 -14.76 33.39 -58.63
CA VAL A 398 -15.83 34.32 -59.01
C VAL A 398 -16.40 33.84 -60.34
N ALA A 399 -17.61 33.30 -60.29
CA ALA A 399 -18.40 33.03 -61.50
C ALA A 399 -19.20 34.28 -61.86
N GLU A 400 -18.60 35.18 -62.66
CA GLU A 400 -19.37 36.19 -63.41
C GLU A 400 -19.78 35.61 -64.77
N ARG A 401 -21.10 35.47 -64.93
CA ARG A 401 -21.78 35.09 -66.17
C ARG A 401 -22.33 36.36 -66.84
N LYS A 402 -21.67 36.84 -67.89
CA LYS A 402 -22.18 37.83 -68.87
C LYS A 402 -21.45 37.55 -70.19
N MET A 403 -22.02 37.59 -71.39
CA MET A 403 -23.34 37.87 -71.93
C MET A 403 -23.23 37.68 -73.47
N ARG A 404 -24.35 37.83 -74.18
CA ARG A 404 -24.55 38.03 -75.64
C ARG A 404 -24.93 36.75 -76.39
N ARG A 405 -25.95 36.75 -77.24
CA ARG A 405 -26.60 37.86 -77.97
C ARG A 405 -28.05 37.51 -78.28
#